data_AF-A0A660NJZ4-F1
#
_entry.id   AF-A0A660NJZ4-F1
#
_cell.length_a   1.000
_cell.length_b   1.000
_cell.length_c   1.000
_cell.angle_alpha   90.00
_cell.angle_beta   90.00
_cell.angle_gamma   90.00
#
_symmetry.space_group_name_H-M   'P 1'
#
loop_
_entity.id
_entity.type
_entity.pdbx_description
1 polymer ?
#
loop_
_entity_poly.entity_id
_entity_poly.type
_entity_poly.pdbx_seq_one_letter_code
_entity_poly.pdbx_strand_id
1 'polypeptide(L)'
;RQVDARMVEAADSFGNTRWQLLWWVLLPQARPSIMAGINQAVMMSLGMVVVASMIGARGLGEHVLQAIQTLNIGQGVQAGTAIVILAIVIDRITQAYGRKA
;
A
#
# COMPACT_ATOMS: atom_id res chain seq x y z
N ARG A 1 8.16 5.17 -16.75
CA ARG A 1 8.64 4.06 -17.60
C ARG A 1 9.82 3.42 -16.88
N GLN A 2 9.58 2.32 -16.16
CA GLN A 2 10.60 1.60 -15.38
C GLN A 2 10.97 0.24 -16.00
N VAL A 3 10.38 -0.11 -17.14
CA VAL A 3 10.72 -1.34 -17.88
C VAL A 3 11.75 -0.98 -18.94
N ASP A 4 12.82 -1.78 -19.04
CA ASP A 4 13.86 -1.61 -20.05
C ASP A 4 13.30 -1.82 -21.46
N ALA A 5 13.42 -0.79 -22.29
CA ALA A 5 12.95 -0.81 -23.67
C ALA A 5 13.63 -1.91 -24.50
N ARG A 6 14.87 -2.27 -24.17
CA ARG A 6 15.63 -3.31 -24.88
C ARG A 6 15.05 -4.70 -24.68
N MET A 7 14.51 -4.98 -23.49
CA MET A 7 13.84 -6.26 -23.19
C MET A 7 12.51 -6.38 -23.92
N VAL A 8 11.80 -5.25 -24.13
CA VAL A 8 10.56 -5.20 -24.91
C VAL A 8 10.85 -5.39 -26.40
N GLU A 9 11.87 -4.73 -26.94
CA GLU A 9 12.30 -4.88 -28.34
C GLU A 9 12.81 -6.30 -28.64
N ALA A 10 13.54 -6.92 -27.70
CA ALA A 10 13.94 -8.32 -27.84
C ALA A 10 12.71 -9.25 -27.86
N ALA A 11 11.76 -9.08 -26.93
CA ALA A 11 10.56 -9.90 -26.88
C ALA A 11 9.67 -9.76 -28.12
N ASP A 12 9.61 -8.56 -28.71
CA ASP A 12 8.90 -8.28 -29.96
C ASP A 12 9.63 -8.93 -31.16
N SER A 13 10.97 -8.89 -31.18
CA SER A 13 11.80 -9.56 -32.19
C SER A 13 11.66 -11.09 -32.18
N PHE A 14 11.30 -11.69 -31.04
CA PHE A 14 10.98 -13.12 -30.92
C PHE A 14 9.53 -13.47 -31.32
N GLY A 15 8.72 -12.49 -31.77
CA GLY A 15 7.36 -12.72 -32.29
C GLY A 15 6.29 -12.91 -31.22
N ASN A 16 6.50 -12.41 -29.99
CA ASN A 16 5.51 -12.51 -28.94
C ASN A 16 4.24 -11.69 -29.25
N THR A 17 3.08 -12.29 -29.01
CA THR A 17 1.81 -11.54 -29.03
C THR A 17 1.77 -10.51 -27.90
N ARG A 18 0.99 -9.43 -28.06
CA ARG A 18 0.86 -8.36 -27.05
C ARG A 18 0.50 -8.88 -25.65
N TRP A 19 -0.30 -9.95 -25.57
CA TRP A 19 -0.66 -10.59 -24.31
C TRP A 19 0.50 -11.39 -23.70
N GLN A 20 1.30 -12.10 -24.51
CA GLN A 20 2.51 -12.77 -24.03
C GLN A 20 3.53 -11.75 -23.54
N LEU A 21 3.74 -10.66 -24.27
CA LEU A 21 4.65 -9.59 -23.87
C LEU A 21 4.21 -8.95 -22.52
N LEU A 22 2.91 -8.69 -22.35
CA LEU A 22 2.39 -8.12 -21.12
C LEU A 22 2.58 -9.04 -19.91
N TRP A 23 2.18 -10.31 -20.03
CA TRP A 23 2.21 -11.24 -18.90
C TRP A 23 3.59 -11.75 -18.53
N TRP A 24 4.47 -11.92 -19.52
CA TRP A 24 5.76 -12.58 -19.33
C TRP A 24 6.94 -11.62 -19.27
N VAL A 25 6.81 -10.41 -19.81
CA VAL A 25 7.91 -9.43 -19.86
C VAL A 25 7.58 -8.19 -19.03
N LEU A 26 6.49 -7.48 -19.37
CA LEU A 26 6.15 -6.21 -18.71
C LEU A 26 5.72 -6.40 -17.25
N LEU A 27 4.82 -7.34 -16.97
CA LEU A 27 4.30 -7.55 -15.61
C LEU A 27 5.42 -7.95 -14.64
N PRO A 28 6.26 -8.97 -14.90
CA PRO A 28 7.37 -9.32 -14.01
C PRO A 28 8.35 -8.19 -13.78
N GLN A 29 8.72 -7.43 -14.83
CA GLN A 29 9.60 -6.27 -14.70
C GLN A 29 8.98 -5.12 -13.89
N ALA A 30 7.67 -4.89 -14.04
CA ALA A 30 6.98 -3.80 -13.34
C ALA A 30 6.53 -4.17 -11.91
N ARG A 31 6.59 -5.45 -11.52
CA ARG A 31 6.16 -5.94 -10.20
C ARG A 31 6.75 -5.15 -9.03
N PRO A 32 8.08 -4.87 -8.96
CA PRO A 32 8.64 -4.13 -7.83
C PRO A 32 8.01 -2.73 -7.68
N SER A 33 7.81 -2.05 -8.81
CA SER A 33 7.21 -0.73 -8.88
C SER A 33 5.73 -0.72 -8.49
N ILE A 34 4.98 -1.72 -8.94
CA ILE A 34 3.57 -1.90 -8.57
C ILE A 34 3.46 -2.14 -7.06
N MET A 35 4.34 -2.98 -6.49
CA MET A 35 4.36 -3.25 -5.06
C MET A 35 4.73 -2.02 -4.23
N ALA A 36 5.66 -1.19 -4.71
CA ALA A 36 5.94 0.10 -4.08
C ALA A 36 4.69 1.00 -4.07
N GLY A 37 4.01 1.13 -5.20
CA GLY A 37 2.77 1.90 -5.32
C GLY A 37 1.64 1.39 -4.41
N ILE A 38 1.48 0.06 -4.31
CA ILE A 38 0.52 -0.56 -3.39
C ILE A 38 0.87 -0.21 -1.94
N ASN A 39 2.15 -0.29 -1.56
CA ASN A 39 2.56 0.10 -0.21
C ASN A 39 2.19 1.54 0.10
N GLN A 40 2.43 2.47 -0.83
CA GLN A 40 2.02 3.87 -0.67
C GLN A 40 0.52 4.06 -0.58
N ALA A 41 -0.27 3.38 -1.43
CA ALA A 41 -1.73 3.46 -1.36
C ALA A 41 -2.25 3.00 0.01
N VAL A 42 -1.73 1.88 0.52
CA VAL A 42 -2.09 1.34 1.84
C VAL A 42 -1.72 2.30 2.95
N MET A 43 -0.51 2.88 2.93
CA MET A 43 -0.09 3.86 3.94
C MET A 43 -0.96 5.12 3.92
N MET A 44 -1.33 5.62 2.74
CA MET A 44 -2.27 6.74 2.61
C MET A 44 -3.66 6.40 3.14
N SER A 45 -4.16 5.20 2.85
CA SER A 45 -5.46 4.73 3.36
C SER A 45 -5.47 4.62 4.88
N LEU A 46 -4.39 4.11 5.49
CA LEU A 46 -4.26 4.01 6.95
C LEU A 46 -4.18 5.39 7.63
N GLY A 47 -3.51 6.36 7.01
CA GLY A 47 -3.49 7.75 7.48
C GLY A 47 -4.88 8.40 7.49
N MET A 48 -5.76 7.99 6.58
CA MET A 48 -7.13 8.52 6.46
C MET A 48 -8.15 7.92 7.46
N VAL A 49 -7.76 6.94 8.28
CA VAL A 49 -8.68 6.24 9.21
C VAL A 49 -9.36 7.20 10.20
N VAL A 50 -8.65 8.21 10.71
CA VAL A 50 -9.22 9.19 11.67
C VAL A 50 -10.24 10.09 10.98
N VAL A 51 -9.95 10.53 9.75
CA VAL A 51 -10.83 11.40 8.96
C VAL A 51 -12.11 10.64 8.58
N ALA A 52 -11.99 9.36 8.20
CA ALA A 52 -13.14 8.52 7.89
C ALA A 52 -14.11 8.41 9.08
N SER A 53 -13.60 8.35 10.32
CA SER A 53 -14.43 8.31 11.52
C SER A 53 -15.21 9.60 11.78
N MET A 54 -14.78 10.75 11.25
CA MET A 54 -15.56 12.00 11.34
C MET A 54 -16.87 11.94 10.53
N ILE A 55 -16.96 11.04 9.54
CA ILE A 55 -18.14 10.82 8.69
C ILE A 55 -18.93 9.57 9.16
N GLY A 56 -18.60 9.02 10.34
CA GLY A 56 -19.31 7.89 10.95
C GLY A 56 -18.73 6.52 10.64
N ALA A 57 -17.52 6.42 10.06
CA ALA A 57 -16.84 5.15 9.93
C ALA A 57 -16.41 4.61 11.30
N ARG A 58 -16.88 3.40 11.63
CA ARG A 58 -16.54 2.72 12.90
C ARG A 58 -15.13 2.13 12.82
N GLY A 59 -14.44 2.07 13.96
CA GLY A 59 -13.12 1.45 14.07
C GLY A 59 -12.16 2.23 14.97
N LEU A 60 -10.85 1.98 14.81
CA LEU A 60 -9.82 2.59 15.66
C LEU A 60 -9.79 4.13 15.58
N GLY A 61 -10.17 4.71 14.43
CA GLY A 61 -10.27 6.16 14.24
C GLY A 61 -11.31 6.82 15.16
N GLU A 62 -12.34 6.10 15.56
CA GLU A 62 -13.39 6.59 16.45
C GLU A 62 -12.83 6.89 17.85
N HIS A 63 -11.99 6.00 18.39
CA HIS A 63 -11.37 6.20 19.70
C HIS A 63 -10.37 7.36 19.70
N VAL A 64 -9.67 7.58 18.59
CA VAL A 64 -8.81 8.76 18.42
C VAL A 64 -9.66 10.03 18.37
N LEU A 65 -10.76 10.01 17.61
CA LEU A 65 -11.66 11.16 17.50
C LEU A 65 -12.32 11.49 18.85
N GLN A 66 -12.78 10.49 19.60
CA GLN A 66 -13.31 10.64 20.95
C GLN A 66 -12.27 11.20 21.91
N ALA A 67 -11.01 10.74 21.84
CA ALA A 67 -9.93 11.25 22.67
C ALA A 67 -9.66 12.74 22.41
N ILE A 68 -9.75 13.18 21.14
CA ILE A 68 -9.64 14.59 20.77
C ILE A 68 -10.82 15.39 21.33
N GLN A 69 -12.05 14.88 21.16
CA GLN A 69 -13.27 15.55 21.63
C GLN A 69 -13.35 15.68 23.16
N THR A 70 -12.86 14.68 23.88
CA THR A 70 -12.87 14.62 25.35
C THR A 70 -11.60 15.16 25.99
N LEU A 71 -10.63 15.62 25.19
CA LEU A 71 -9.28 16.02 25.62
C LEU A 71 -8.55 14.94 26.44
N ASN A 72 -8.93 13.67 26.24
CA ASN A 72 -8.34 12.53 26.92
C ASN A 72 -7.11 12.03 26.16
N ILE A 73 -5.95 12.60 26.49
CA ILE A 73 -4.67 12.26 25.87
C ILE A 73 -4.32 10.78 26.06
N GLY A 74 -4.67 10.17 27.22
CA GLY A 74 -4.38 8.76 27.49
C GLY A 74 -5.07 7.82 26.50
N GLN A 75 -6.37 8.05 26.24
CA GLN A 75 -7.11 7.30 25.23
C GLN A 75 -6.55 7.54 23.82
N GLY A 76 -6.14 8.79 23.53
CA GLY A 76 -5.56 9.16 22.23
C GLY A 76 -4.24 8.44 21.96
N VAL A 77 -3.35 8.36 22.95
CA VAL A 77 -2.07 7.65 22.84
C VAL A 77 -2.29 6.14 22.70
N GLN A 78 -3.22 5.56 23.46
CA GLN A 78 -3.55 4.13 23.37
C GLN A 78 -4.08 3.78 21.97
N ALA A 79 -5.06 4.54 21.46
CA ALA A 79 -5.65 4.32 20.15
C ALA A 79 -4.65 4.60 19.01
N GLY A 80 -3.87 5.67 19.11
CA GLY A 80 -2.82 5.99 18.14
C GLY A 80 -1.73 4.92 18.06
N THR A 81 -1.29 4.40 19.21
CA THR A 81 -0.30 3.31 19.26
C THR A 81 -0.84 2.04 18.59
N ALA A 82 -2.11 1.70 18.80
CA ALA A 82 -2.75 0.56 18.14
C ALA A 82 -2.77 0.73 16.60
N ILE A 83 -3.06 1.93 16.10
CA ILE A 83 -3.03 2.23 14.66
C ILE A 83 -1.61 2.11 14.11
N VAL A 84 -0.60 2.65 14.82
CA VAL A 84 0.82 2.56 14.40
C VAL A 84 1.29 1.11 14.33
N ILE A 85 0.96 0.29 15.33
CA ILE A 85 1.29 -1.15 15.33
C ILE A 85 0.67 -1.83 14.11
N LEU A 86 -0.62 -1.57 13.83
CA LEU A 86 -1.29 -2.12 12.66
C LEU A 86 -0.62 -1.67 11.36
N ALA A 87 -0.25 -0.40 11.24
CA ALA A 87 0.44 0.13 10.07
C ALA A 87 1.80 -0.55 9.85
N ILE A 88 2.58 -0.75 10.91
CA ILE A 88 3.88 -1.46 10.84
C ILE A 88 3.68 -2.92 10.41
N VAL A 89 2.67 -3.61 10.93
CA VAL A 89 2.36 -4.99 10.55
C VAL A 89 2.00 -5.07 9.07
N ILE A 90 1.14 -4.17 8.59
CA ILE A 90 0.73 -4.13 7.18
C ILE A 90 1.90 -3.77 6.26
N ASP A 91 2.73 -2.80 6.63
CA ASP A 91 3.93 -2.44 5.87
C ASP A 91 4.92 -3.62 5.79
N ARG A 92 5.12 -4.34 6.90
CA ARG A 92 5.95 -5.56 6.93
C ARG A 92 5.43 -6.64 6.01
N ILE A 93 4.11 -6.88 6.00
CA ILE A 93 3.48 -7.86 5.12
C ILE A 93 3.65 -7.45 3.66
N THR A 94 3.35 -6.18 3.33
CA THR A 94 3.46 -5.65 1.96
C THR A 94 4.89 -5.72 1.44
N GLN A 95 5.88 -5.36 2.26
CA GLN A 95 7.30 -5.49 1.91
C GLN A 95 7.74 -6.95 1.76
N ALA A 96 7.22 -7.88 2.57
CA ALA A 96 7.55 -9.30 2.46
C ALA A 96 7.08 -9.89 1.12
N TYR A 97 5.92 -9.45 0.62
CA TYR A 97 5.45 -9.79 -0.72
C TYR A 97 6.28 -9.10 -1.81
N GLY A 98 6.70 -7.85 -1.61
CA GLY A 98 7.56 -7.12 -2.54
C GLY A 98 9.00 -7.65 -2.66
N ARG A 99 9.58 -8.22 -1.59
CA ARG A 99 10.94 -8.79 -1.61
C ARG A 99 11.03 -10.21 -2.20
N LYS A 100 9.91 -10.93 -2.25
CA LYS A 100 9.83 -12.29 -2.83
C LYS A 100 9.42 -12.27 -4.31
N ALA A 101 9.19 -11.09 -4.89
CA ALA A 101 8.74 -10.90 -6.26
C ALA A 101 9.88 -10.52 -7.22
#